data_AF-A0A948F9R1-F1
#
_entry.id   AF-A0A948F9R1-F1
#
_cell.length_a   1.000
_cell.length_b   1.000
_cell.length_c   1.000
_cell.angle_alpha   90.00
_cell.angle_beta   90.00
_cell.angle_gamma   90.00
#
_symmetry.space_group_name_H-M   'P 1'
#
loop_
_entity.id
_entity.type
_entity.pdbx_description
1 polymer ?
#
loop_
_entity_poly.entity_id
_entity_poly.type
_entity_poly.pdbx_seq_one_letter_code
_entity_poly.pdbx_strand_id
1 'polypeptide(L)'
;MKKTISFLVASFAIALMSVPAFAEEASVELGEKLFNNPGLGASQNAINCNTCHPNGEGMENAGGKANLVATINRCIVGPLKGEALNEETVAMQSLKMYIQSLGKK
;
A
#
# COMPACT_ATOMS: atom_id res chain seq x y z
N MET A 1 31.33 -55.28 31.20
CA MET A 1 32.04 -55.17 29.91
C MET A 1 31.02 -54.93 28.79
N LYS A 2 31.35 -54.04 27.84
CA LYS A 2 30.64 -53.73 26.57
C LYS A 2 29.44 -52.77 26.73
N LYS A 3 29.29 -51.67 25.99
CA LYS A 3 30.07 -50.98 24.95
C LYS A 3 29.60 -49.52 24.97
N THR A 4 30.52 -48.58 24.97
CA THR A 4 30.28 -47.16 24.69
C THR A 4 29.69 -47.00 23.30
N ILE A 5 28.48 -46.44 23.21
CA ILE A 5 27.90 -46.02 21.93
C ILE A 5 27.95 -44.50 21.91
N SER A 6 28.98 -44.00 21.24
CA SER A 6 29.04 -42.63 20.73
C SER A 6 27.99 -42.51 19.63
N PHE A 7 26.93 -41.73 19.86
CA PHE A 7 26.10 -41.22 18.79
C PHE A 7 26.25 -39.70 18.76
N LEU A 8 27.08 -39.28 17.82
CA LEU A 8 27.29 -37.91 17.37
C LEU A 8 25.97 -37.47 16.69
N VAL A 9 25.07 -36.81 17.42
CA VAL A 9 23.88 -36.20 16.81
C VAL A 9 24.25 -34.76 16.45
N ALA A 10 24.44 -34.55 15.16
CA ALA A 10 24.79 -33.29 14.55
C ALA A 10 23.77 -32.19 14.90
N SER A 11 24.27 -31.12 15.49
CA SER A 11 23.52 -29.87 15.73
C SER A 11 23.11 -29.27 14.39
N PHE A 12 21.83 -29.39 14.04
CA PHE A 12 21.24 -28.71 12.88
C PHE A 12 21.01 -27.23 13.27
N ALA A 13 22.03 -26.40 13.09
CA ALA A 13 21.91 -24.96 13.24
C ALA A 13 21.08 -24.41 12.07
N ILE A 14 19.79 -24.18 12.31
CA ILE A 14 18.92 -23.42 11.40
C ILE A 14 19.40 -21.98 11.45
N ALA A 15 20.21 -21.58 10.47
CA ALA A 15 20.54 -20.18 10.24
C ALA A 15 19.27 -19.49 9.74
N LEU A 16 18.57 -18.76 10.63
CA LEU A 16 17.55 -17.81 10.23
C LEU A 16 18.23 -16.71 9.40
N MET A 17 18.18 -16.82 8.08
CA MET A 17 18.48 -15.71 7.20
C MET A 17 17.32 -14.71 7.32
N SER A 18 17.51 -13.66 8.11
CA SER A 18 16.66 -12.49 8.12
C SER A 18 16.81 -11.77 6.78
N VAL A 19 15.86 -11.98 5.86
CA VAL A 19 15.73 -11.15 4.67
C VAL A 19 15.31 -9.75 5.15
N PRO A 20 16.05 -8.67 4.81
CA PRO A 20 15.58 -7.33 5.11
C PRO A 20 14.29 -7.10 4.33
N ALA A 21 13.18 -6.92 5.05
CA ALA A 21 11.96 -6.41 4.46
C ALA A 21 12.25 -4.97 4.06
N PHE A 22 12.35 -4.70 2.75
CA PHE A 22 12.33 -3.34 2.24
C PHE A 22 10.96 -2.75 2.59
N ALA A 23 10.93 -1.88 3.60
CA ALA A 23 9.76 -1.09 3.88
C ALA A 23 9.56 -0.15 2.68
N GLU A 24 8.49 -0.37 1.93
CA GLU A 24 8.13 0.53 0.83
C GLU A 24 7.80 1.91 1.42
N GLU A 25 8.51 2.95 0.98
CA GLU A 25 8.30 4.31 1.46
C GLU A 25 7.17 4.99 0.67
N ALA A 26 6.52 5.97 1.30
CA ALA A 26 5.47 6.73 0.64
C ALA A 26 6.06 7.59 -0.48
N SER A 27 5.45 7.55 -1.67
CA SER A 27 5.94 8.29 -2.84
C SER A 27 4.81 8.67 -3.80
N VAL A 28 5.08 9.66 -4.66
CA VAL A 28 4.17 10.05 -5.75
C VAL A 28 3.98 8.90 -6.74
N GLU A 29 5.06 8.19 -7.09
CA GLU A 29 5.01 7.05 -8.03
C GLU A 29 4.15 5.91 -7.50
N LEU A 30 4.28 5.56 -6.21
CA LEU A 30 3.40 4.58 -5.57
C LEU A 30 1.95 5.09 -5.55
N GLY A 31 1.75 6.37 -5.28
CA GLY A 31 0.41 6.97 -5.29
C GLY A 31 -0.27 6.85 -6.65
N GLU A 32 0.45 7.09 -7.73
CA GLU A 32 -0.04 6.89 -9.10
C GLU A 32 -0.37 5.42 -9.38
N LYS A 33 0.50 4.48 -8.99
CA LYS A 33 0.23 3.04 -9.12
C LYS A 33 -1.04 2.64 -8.38
N LEU A 34 -1.21 3.11 -7.14
CA LEU A 34 -2.40 2.84 -6.33
C LEU A 34 -3.67 3.49 -6.90
N PHE A 35 -3.57 4.69 -7.47
CA PHE A 35 -4.68 5.38 -8.12
C PHE A 35 -5.24 4.59 -9.31
N ASN A 36 -4.39 3.80 -9.97
CA ASN A 36 -4.75 2.92 -11.08
C ASN A 36 -5.06 1.47 -10.65
N ASN A 37 -4.96 1.14 -9.36
CA ASN A 37 -5.09 -0.23 -8.88
C ASN A 37 -6.56 -0.59 -8.56
N PRO A 38 -7.20 -1.52 -9.30
CA PRO A 38 -8.55 -1.99 -8.98
C PRO A 38 -8.64 -2.78 -7.67
N GLY A 39 -7.53 -3.24 -7.10
CA GLY A 39 -7.49 -3.94 -5.81
C GLY A 39 -7.29 -3.03 -4.59
N LEU A 40 -7.28 -1.70 -4.77
CA LEU A 40 -7.02 -0.74 -3.69
C LEU A 40 -8.01 -0.93 -2.52
N GLY A 41 -7.48 -1.05 -1.30
CA GLY A 41 -8.30 -1.24 -0.10
C GLY A 41 -9.12 -2.53 -0.14
N ALA A 42 -8.61 -3.61 -0.71
CA ALA A 42 -9.37 -4.86 -0.87
C ALA A 42 -10.70 -4.68 -1.62
N SER A 43 -10.74 -3.76 -2.58
CA SER A 43 -11.87 -3.52 -3.46
C SER A 43 -12.37 -4.81 -4.12
N GLN A 44 -13.70 -4.94 -4.20
CA GLN A 44 -14.39 -6.12 -4.72
C GLN A 44 -14.83 -5.94 -6.18
N ASN A 45 -14.39 -4.88 -6.86
CA ASN A 45 -14.76 -4.60 -8.24
C ASN A 45 -13.56 -4.12 -9.06
N ALA A 46 -13.77 -3.88 -10.36
CA ALA A 46 -12.71 -3.45 -11.27
C ALA A 46 -12.55 -1.92 -11.36
N ILE A 47 -13.32 -1.16 -10.57
CA ILE A 47 -13.28 0.31 -10.59
C ILE A 47 -12.04 0.75 -9.82
N ASN A 48 -11.32 1.71 -10.37
CA ASN A 48 -10.24 2.41 -9.69
C ASN A 48 -10.44 3.92 -9.80
N CYS A 49 -9.60 4.71 -9.16
CA CYS A 49 -9.73 6.17 -9.18
C CYS A 49 -9.68 6.70 -10.62
N ASN A 50 -8.79 6.14 -11.45
CA ASN A 50 -8.62 6.50 -12.86
C ASN A 50 -9.85 6.22 -13.74
N THR A 51 -10.74 5.31 -13.31
CA THR A 51 -11.99 5.02 -14.02
C THR A 51 -12.93 6.23 -14.01
N CYS A 52 -12.95 7.00 -12.92
CA CYS A 52 -13.78 8.21 -12.78
C CYS A 52 -12.99 9.51 -12.98
N HIS A 53 -11.67 9.47 -12.77
CA HIS A 53 -10.76 10.60 -12.90
C HIS A 53 -9.63 10.25 -13.87
N PRO A 54 -9.91 10.18 -15.19
CA PRO A 54 -8.91 9.78 -16.18
C PRO A 54 -7.67 10.66 -16.10
N ASN A 55 -6.51 10.06 -15.90
CA ASN A 55 -5.23 10.74 -15.69
C ASN A 55 -5.27 11.83 -14.60
N GLY A 56 -6.14 11.67 -13.60
CA GLY A 56 -6.28 12.63 -12.50
C GLY A 56 -7.19 13.84 -12.81
N GLU A 57 -7.95 13.83 -13.91
CA GLU A 57 -8.85 14.92 -14.27
C GLU A 57 -9.82 15.31 -13.14
N GLY A 58 -9.87 16.61 -12.83
CA GLY A 58 -10.73 17.15 -11.77
C GLY A 58 -10.13 17.08 -10.36
N MET A 59 -8.91 16.55 -10.21
CA MET A 59 -8.19 16.49 -8.92
C MET A 59 -7.31 17.71 -8.64
N GLU A 60 -7.22 18.68 -9.55
CA GLU A 60 -6.30 19.82 -9.50
C GLU A 60 -6.53 20.69 -8.24
N ASN A 61 -7.77 20.71 -7.74
CA ASN A 61 -8.17 21.43 -6.54
C ASN A 61 -8.37 20.52 -5.31
N ALA A 62 -8.18 19.21 -5.46
CA ALA A 62 -8.39 18.25 -4.37
C ALA A 62 -7.21 18.21 -3.39
N GLY A 63 -5.98 18.35 -3.89
CA GLY A 63 -4.74 18.24 -3.11
C GLY A 63 -4.63 19.19 -1.91
N GLY A 64 -5.19 20.40 -2.03
CA GLY A 64 -5.14 21.43 -0.98
C GLY A 64 -6.23 21.32 0.08
N LYS A 65 -7.14 20.34 -0.01
CA LYS A 65 -8.29 20.25 0.90
C LYS A 65 -7.88 19.58 2.23
N ALA A 66 -8.22 20.21 3.35
CA ALA A 66 -7.97 19.66 4.68
C ALA A 66 -8.63 18.29 4.91
N ASN A 67 -9.71 17.99 4.20
CA ASN A 67 -10.43 16.72 4.28
C ASN A 67 -10.05 15.71 3.18
N LEU A 68 -8.84 15.82 2.60
CA LEU A 68 -8.39 14.96 1.50
C LEU A 68 -8.47 13.47 1.85
N VAL A 69 -7.96 13.06 3.03
CA VAL A 69 -8.00 11.65 3.49
C VAL A 69 -9.42 11.11 3.58
N ALA A 70 -10.33 11.87 4.19
CA ALA A 70 -11.73 11.48 4.28
C ALA A 70 -12.39 11.38 2.90
N THR A 71 -11.98 12.23 1.96
CA THR A 71 -12.48 12.21 0.58
C THR A 71 -11.95 10.99 -0.18
N ILE A 72 -10.66 10.66 -0.06
CA ILE A 72 -10.07 9.44 -0.62
C ILE A 72 -10.81 8.20 -0.09
N ASN A 73 -11.00 8.10 1.23
CA ASN A 73 -11.71 6.97 1.82
C ASN A 73 -13.18 6.89 1.41
N ARG A 74 -13.85 8.02 1.14
CA ARG A 74 -15.21 8.01 0.58
C ARG A 74 -15.23 7.37 -0.81
N CYS A 75 -14.21 7.61 -1.63
CA CYS A 75 -14.06 6.97 -2.94
C CYS A 75 -13.75 5.47 -2.80
N ILE A 76 -12.85 5.09 -1.89
CA ILE A 76 -12.47 3.68 -1.65
C ILE A 76 -13.69 2.87 -1.17
N VAL A 77 -14.44 3.37 -0.18
CA VAL A 77 -15.58 2.64 0.38
C VAL A 77 -16.80 2.69 -0.55
N GLY A 78 -17.05 3.83 -1.21
CA GLY A 78 -18.25 4.06 -1.99
C GLY A 78 -18.22 3.38 -3.37
N PRO A 79 -17.68 4.05 -4.41
CA PRO A 79 -17.54 3.48 -5.76
C PRO A 79 -16.69 2.21 -5.83
N LEU A 80 -15.52 2.20 -5.17
CA LEU A 80 -14.57 1.08 -5.25
C LEU A 80 -15.02 -0.14 -4.42
N LYS A 81 -15.95 0.02 -3.47
CA LYS A 81 -16.41 -1.08 -2.60
C LYS A 81 -15.25 -1.75 -1.83
N GLY A 82 -14.25 -0.99 -1.45
CA GLY A 82 -13.14 -1.42 -0.60
C GLY A 82 -13.31 -0.99 0.86
N GLU A 83 -12.27 -1.23 1.63
CA GLU A 83 -12.12 -0.86 3.04
C GLU A 83 -11.34 0.44 3.17
N ALA A 84 -11.73 1.27 4.13
CA ALA A 84 -11.04 2.52 4.40
C ALA A 84 -9.59 2.26 4.82
N LEU A 85 -8.66 3.05 4.27
CA LEU A 85 -7.26 3.01 4.66
C LEU A 85 -7.03 3.93 5.86
N ASN A 86 -6.18 3.49 6.78
CA ASN A 86 -5.69 4.35 7.85
C ASN A 86 -4.78 5.44 7.27
N GLU A 87 -4.89 6.67 7.79
CA GLU A 87 -4.09 7.81 7.35
C GLU A 87 -2.58 7.56 7.40
N GLU A 88 -2.09 6.88 8.43
CA GLU A 88 -0.67 6.65 8.68
C GLU A 88 -0.06 5.58 7.76
N THR A 89 -0.88 4.91 6.94
CA THR A 89 -0.38 3.91 5.99
C THR A 89 0.40 4.55 4.85
N VAL A 90 1.44 3.86 4.41
CA VAL A 90 2.22 4.21 3.21
C VAL A 90 1.30 4.41 2.00
N ALA A 91 0.28 3.56 1.84
CA ALA A 91 -0.68 3.65 0.76
C ALA A 91 -1.46 4.98 0.77
N MET A 92 -2.04 5.37 1.91
CA MET A 92 -2.79 6.62 2.01
C MET A 92 -1.89 7.84 1.84
N GLN A 93 -0.69 7.85 2.43
CA GLN A 93 0.26 8.94 2.26
C GLN A 93 0.72 9.08 0.80
N SER A 94 0.96 7.97 0.11
CA SER A 94 1.31 7.97 -1.31
C SER A 94 0.19 8.52 -2.19
N LEU A 95 -1.07 8.11 -1.94
CA LEU A 95 -2.24 8.65 -2.63
C LEU A 95 -2.38 10.17 -2.41
N LYS A 96 -2.16 10.66 -1.18
CA LYS A 96 -2.15 12.10 -0.89
C LYS A 96 -1.09 12.81 -1.71
N MET A 97 0.15 12.31 -1.70
CA MET A 97 1.26 12.91 -2.45
C MET A 97 0.96 12.97 -3.95
N TYR A 98 0.41 11.89 -4.52
CA TYR A 98 0.01 11.88 -5.93
C TYR A 98 -1.10 12.89 -6.23
N ILE A 99 -2.20 12.91 -5.48
CA ILE A 99 -3.29 13.86 -5.71
C ILE A 99 -2.83 15.31 -5.51
N GLN A 100 -1.93 15.56 -4.56
CA GLN A 100 -1.31 16.86 -4.37
C GLN A 100 -0.42 17.27 -5.55
N SER A 101 0.28 16.32 -6.16
CA SER A 101 1.12 16.56 -7.34
C SER A 101 0.33 16.94 -8.61
N LEU A 102 -0.96 16.59 -8.66
CA LEU A 102 -1.87 16.95 -9.75
C LEU A 102 -2.36 18.40 -9.67
N GLY A 103 -2.22 19.05 -8.52
CA GLY A 103 -2.47 20.49 -8.37
C GLY A 103 -1.40 21.33 -9.05
N LYS A 104 -1.77 22.53 -9.50
CA LYS A 104 -0.76 23.50 -9.96
C LYS A 104 0.13 23.91 -8.79
N LYS A 105 1.44 23.86 -8.98
CA LYS A 105 2.41 24.48 -8.07
C LYS A 105 2.19 25.99 -7.96
#